data_AF-A0A480BQT0-F1
#
_entry.id   AF-A0A480BQT0-F1
#
_cell.length_a   1.000
_cell.length_b   1.000
_cell.length_c   1.000
_cell.angle_alpha   90.00
_cell.angle_beta   90.00
_cell.angle_gamma   90.00
#
_symmetry.space_group_name_H-M   'P 1'
#
loop_
_entity.id
_entity.type
_entity.pdbx_description
1 polymer ?
#
loop_
_entity_poly.entity_id
_entity_poly.type
_entity_poly.pdbx_seq_one_letter_code
_entity_poly.pdbx_strand_id
1 'polypeptide(L)'
;MPRELTIALAQMNCLVGDISGNVDKIIELAATARREHAADLVVFPELAITGYPPEDLLLRPEFIERSEAGLERIRRAVGGIAVLVGFPHLHKGELYNAAAVLRDGETLALYHKHLLPNYSVFDEKRYFRAGSRPAVFELHGVQVGLTVCEDIWGPAPMAQAVRAGAQLVVNINASPFHVDKQAEREAVIRERIAVSPVPVVYVNMVGGQDELVFDGGSLVMDAQGRITQRAPAFEEGLYLTRLRVGRTGVEPLPDTVTETDGLAGIYQALVTGVRDYIDKNRFAGAIVGLSGGIDSALTVAIAADALGPDRVHAVMMPSPYTSDMSLEDARAEAEALGVRYSTISIAQTVDSIERALADEFTGSSRDATEENIQARVRGVLLMALSNK
;
A
#
# COMPACT_ATOMS: atom_id res chain seq x y z
N MET A 1 -26.29 -8.81 -29.97
CA MET A 1 -25.61 -9.70 -28.99
C MET A 1 -25.35 -8.89 -27.73
N PRO A 2 -25.34 -9.49 -26.53
CA PRO A 2 -24.89 -8.77 -25.33
C PRO A 2 -23.47 -8.25 -25.58
N ARG A 3 -23.22 -7.01 -25.19
CA ARG A 3 -21.91 -6.37 -25.32
C ARG A 3 -21.08 -6.74 -24.10
N GLU A 4 -19.80 -7.00 -24.28
CA GLU A 4 -18.86 -7.16 -23.16
C GLU A 4 -18.04 -5.87 -23.00
N LEU A 5 -17.78 -5.50 -21.75
CA LEU A 5 -16.86 -4.44 -21.36
C LEU A 5 -15.72 -5.05 -20.55
N THR A 6 -14.49 -4.61 -20.80
CA THR A 6 -13.32 -5.04 -20.03
C THR A 6 -12.78 -3.87 -19.23
N ILE A 7 -12.67 -4.03 -17.91
CA ILE A 7 -12.05 -3.06 -17.01
C ILE A 7 -10.77 -3.68 -16.46
N ALA A 8 -9.68 -2.95 -16.57
CA ALA A 8 -8.41 -3.31 -15.96
C ALA A 8 -8.26 -2.61 -14.60
N LEU A 9 -8.03 -3.40 -13.55
CA LEU A 9 -7.80 -2.97 -12.18
C LEU A 9 -6.29 -2.89 -11.97
N ALA A 10 -5.73 -1.68 -11.99
CA ALA A 10 -4.31 -1.47 -11.74
C ALA A 10 -4.07 -1.43 -10.22
N GLN A 11 -3.78 -2.59 -9.65
CA GLN A 11 -3.36 -2.71 -8.25
C GLN A 11 -1.90 -2.28 -8.16
N MET A 12 -1.71 -0.97 -8.04
CA MET A 12 -0.42 -0.31 -8.24
C MET A 12 0.26 0.02 -6.91
N ASN A 13 1.56 -0.25 -6.87
CA ASN A 13 2.48 0.22 -5.85
C ASN A 13 3.01 1.61 -6.21
N CYS A 14 2.55 2.60 -5.46
CA CYS A 14 2.88 4.01 -5.64
C CYS A 14 4.03 4.42 -4.70
N LEU A 15 4.83 5.39 -5.14
CA LEU A 15 5.86 6.02 -4.31
C LEU A 15 5.43 7.43 -3.94
N VAL A 16 5.25 7.70 -2.65
CA VAL A 16 4.89 9.04 -2.17
C VAL A 16 5.94 10.05 -2.62
N GLY A 17 5.49 11.14 -3.26
CA GLY A 17 6.38 12.22 -3.69
C GLY A 17 6.98 12.05 -5.09
N ASP A 18 7.12 10.83 -5.60
CA ASP A 18 7.62 10.56 -6.95
C ASP A 18 6.51 10.67 -8.01
N ILE A 19 5.98 11.88 -8.16
CA ILE A 19 4.91 12.18 -9.11
C ILE A 19 5.30 11.78 -10.54
N SER A 20 6.56 11.97 -10.94
CA SER A 20 6.98 11.62 -12.29
C SER A 20 6.95 10.12 -12.51
N GLY A 21 7.57 9.35 -11.61
CA GLY A 21 7.60 7.89 -11.69
C GLY A 21 6.20 7.26 -11.62
N ASN A 22 5.34 7.76 -10.74
CA ASN A 22 3.95 7.31 -10.66
C ASN A 22 3.19 7.61 -11.97
N VAL A 23 3.35 8.81 -12.54
CA VAL A 23 2.71 9.19 -13.82
C VAL A 23 3.23 8.34 -14.98
N ASP A 24 4.54 8.07 -15.04
CA ASP A 24 5.15 7.19 -16.04
C ASP A 24 4.52 5.80 -16.00
N LYS A 25 4.42 5.22 -14.80
CA LYS A 25 3.82 3.92 -14.55
C LYS A 25 2.33 3.88 -14.89
N ILE A 26 1.57 4.94 -14.57
CA ILE A 26 0.16 5.07 -14.96
C ILE A 26 0.00 5.06 -16.48
N ILE A 27 0.82 5.82 -17.21
CA ILE A 27 0.78 5.89 -18.68
C ILE A 27 1.13 4.53 -19.29
N GLU A 28 2.16 3.87 -18.77
CA GLU A 28 2.58 2.54 -19.22
C GLU A 28 1.48 1.50 -18.99
N LEU A 29 0.93 1.42 -17.78
CA LEU A 29 -0.13 0.48 -17.44
C LEU A 29 -1.41 0.74 -18.27
N ALA A 30 -1.76 2.00 -18.54
CA ALA A 30 -2.86 2.33 -19.44
C ALA A 30 -2.59 1.88 -20.88
N ALA A 31 -1.35 2.05 -21.37
CA ALA A 31 -0.95 1.58 -22.69
C ALA A 31 -1.00 0.04 -22.79
N THR A 32 -0.54 -0.67 -21.75
CA THR A 32 -0.61 -2.14 -21.64
C THR A 32 -2.05 -2.63 -21.57
N ALA A 33 -2.88 -2.06 -20.70
CA ALA A 33 -4.31 -2.38 -20.59
C ALA A 33 -5.02 -2.29 -21.95
N ARG A 34 -4.75 -1.23 -22.71
CA ARG A 34 -5.30 -1.04 -24.05
C ARG A 34 -4.75 -2.05 -25.05
N ARG A 35 -3.41 -2.18 -25.14
CA ARG A 35 -2.75 -2.96 -26.21
C ARG A 35 -2.91 -4.46 -26.04
N GLU A 36 -2.80 -4.96 -24.81
CA GLU A 36 -2.67 -6.39 -24.52
C GLU A 36 -3.99 -7.01 -24.09
N HIS A 37 -4.92 -6.20 -23.59
CA HIS A 37 -6.19 -6.68 -23.03
C HIS A 37 -7.42 -6.07 -23.70
N ALA A 38 -7.22 -5.12 -24.63
CA ALA A 38 -8.31 -4.35 -25.24
C ALA A 38 -9.27 -3.78 -24.19
N ALA A 39 -8.73 -3.35 -23.04
CA ALA A 39 -9.53 -2.80 -21.95
C ALA A 39 -10.20 -1.50 -22.38
N ASP A 40 -11.47 -1.33 -21.99
CA ASP A 40 -12.26 -0.12 -22.24
C ASP A 40 -11.94 0.96 -21.20
N LEU A 41 -11.59 0.54 -19.99
CA LEU A 41 -11.24 1.38 -18.84
C LEU A 41 -10.08 0.74 -18.07
N VAL A 42 -9.12 1.55 -17.64
CA VAL A 42 -8.16 1.19 -16.60
C VAL A 42 -8.40 2.05 -15.36
N VAL A 43 -8.37 1.43 -14.19
CA VAL A 43 -8.67 2.04 -12.90
C VAL A 43 -7.44 2.00 -12.02
N PHE A 44 -7.00 3.16 -11.54
CA PHE A 44 -5.88 3.30 -10.62
C PHE A 44 -6.35 3.63 -9.19
N PRO A 45 -5.50 3.38 -8.17
CA PRO A 45 -5.84 3.62 -6.77
C PRO A 45 -6.10 5.10 -6.43
N GLU A 46 -6.58 5.32 -5.22
CA GLU A 46 -6.71 6.64 -4.61
C GLU A 46 -5.35 7.36 -4.54
N LEU A 47 -5.35 8.65 -4.88
CA LEU A 47 -4.15 9.51 -4.95
C LEU A 47 -2.95 8.89 -5.71
N ALA A 48 -3.19 7.99 -6.68
CA ALA A 48 -2.14 7.30 -7.42
C ALA A 48 -1.09 8.22 -8.07
N ILE A 49 -1.45 9.45 -8.48
CA ILE A 49 -0.47 10.41 -9.02
C ILE A 49 0.60 10.77 -7.98
N THR A 50 0.21 10.96 -6.73
CA THR A 50 1.09 11.43 -5.67
C THR A 50 1.63 10.32 -4.77
N GLY A 51 0.98 9.15 -4.77
CA GLY A 51 1.10 8.15 -3.70
C GLY A 51 0.26 8.54 -2.48
N TYR A 52 0.09 7.57 -1.57
CA TYR A 52 -0.69 7.72 -0.34
C TYR A 52 0.02 7.08 0.87
N PRO A 53 -0.05 7.69 2.08
CA PRO A 53 -0.48 9.07 2.34
C PRO A 53 0.67 10.06 2.06
N PRO A 54 0.41 11.20 1.38
CA PRO A 54 1.45 12.24 1.17
C PRO A 54 1.58 13.24 2.34
N GLU A 55 0.69 13.18 3.33
CA GLU A 55 0.70 14.02 4.54
C GLU A 55 0.88 15.52 4.25
N ASP A 56 1.75 16.20 5.02
CA ASP A 56 2.01 17.64 4.92
C ASP A 56 2.62 18.07 3.57
N LEU A 57 3.00 17.15 2.66
CA LEU A 57 3.28 17.53 1.27
C LEU A 57 2.07 18.18 0.61
N LEU A 58 0.85 17.83 1.02
CA LEU A 58 -0.39 18.45 0.55
C LEU A 58 -0.52 19.93 0.91
N LEU A 59 0.25 20.41 1.90
CA LEU A 59 0.29 21.83 2.28
C LEU A 59 1.28 22.65 1.43
N ARG A 60 2.04 22.01 0.54
CA ARG A 60 3.03 22.66 -0.34
C ARG A 60 2.41 22.95 -1.70
N PRO A 61 2.25 24.23 -2.11
CA PRO A 61 1.67 24.58 -3.41
C PRO A 61 2.37 23.92 -4.59
N GLU A 62 3.71 23.82 -4.56
CA GLU A 62 4.49 23.24 -5.65
C GLU A 62 4.25 21.73 -5.81
N PHE A 63 3.87 21.04 -4.73
CA PHE A 63 3.50 19.63 -4.79
C PHE A 63 2.17 19.43 -5.53
N ILE A 64 1.20 20.31 -5.26
CA ILE A 64 -0.11 20.30 -5.92
C ILE A 64 0.03 20.68 -7.40
N GLU A 65 0.80 21.72 -7.73
CA GLU A 65 1.08 22.11 -9.11
C GLU A 65 1.72 20.97 -9.92
N ARG A 66 2.67 20.23 -9.32
CA ARG A 66 3.28 19.06 -9.95
C ARG A 66 2.28 17.93 -10.16
N SER A 67 1.37 17.70 -9.21
CA SER A 67 0.30 16.71 -9.35
C SER A 67 -0.65 17.05 -10.50
N GLU A 68 -1.08 18.30 -10.60
CA GLU A 68 -1.96 18.77 -11.69
C GLU A 68 -1.26 18.72 -13.05
N ALA A 69 0.03 19.07 -13.12
CA ALA A 69 0.85 18.87 -14.32
C ALA A 69 1.00 17.38 -14.69
N GLY A 70 1.08 16.50 -13.70
CA GLY A 70 1.08 15.05 -13.87
C GLY A 70 -0.23 14.54 -14.49
N LEU A 71 -1.37 15.02 -13.99
CA LEU A 71 -2.69 14.71 -14.58
C LEU A 71 -2.77 15.15 -16.05
N GLU A 72 -2.28 16.35 -16.35
CA GLU A 72 -2.25 16.87 -17.72
C GLU A 72 -1.37 16.03 -18.65
N ARG A 73 -0.23 15.53 -18.12
CA ARG A 73 0.65 14.63 -18.85
C ARG A 73 -0.03 13.31 -19.17
N ILE A 74 -0.75 12.72 -18.21
CA ILE A 74 -1.57 11.51 -18.44
C ILE A 74 -2.60 11.81 -19.53
N ARG A 75 -3.37 12.90 -19.40
CA ARG A 75 -4.42 13.29 -20.36
C ARG A 75 -3.94 13.38 -21.80
N ARG A 76 -2.72 13.87 -22.02
CA ARG A 76 -2.10 13.98 -23.36
C ARG A 76 -1.55 12.65 -23.89
N ALA A 77 -1.07 11.79 -22.99
CA ALA A 77 -0.39 10.56 -23.37
C ALA A 77 -1.35 9.39 -23.64
N VAL A 78 -2.50 9.36 -22.95
CA VAL A 78 -3.47 8.26 -23.04
C VAL A 78 -4.54 8.56 -24.10
N GLY A 79 -4.90 7.53 -24.88
CA GLY A 79 -5.94 7.61 -25.91
C GLY A 79 -6.43 6.22 -26.30
N GLY A 80 -7.65 6.10 -26.81
CA GLY A 80 -8.29 4.82 -27.15
C GLY A 80 -8.67 3.95 -25.96
N ILE A 81 -8.54 4.44 -24.73
CA ILE A 81 -8.94 3.81 -23.46
C ILE A 81 -9.36 4.91 -22.49
N ALA A 82 -10.35 4.64 -21.62
CA ALA A 82 -10.64 5.52 -20.49
C ALA A 82 -9.68 5.24 -19.32
N VAL A 83 -9.25 6.28 -18.61
CA VAL A 83 -8.33 6.18 -17.48
C VAL A 83 -8.95 6.84 -16.26
N LEU A 84 -9.24 6.08 -15.21
CA LEU A 84 -9.66 6.61 -13.92
C LEU A 84 -8.45 6.69 -12.99
N VAL A 85 -8.11 7.89 -12.53
CA VAL A 85 -6.91 8.14 -11.71
C VAL A 85 -7.21 9.06 -10.53
N GLY A 86 -6.67 8.72 -9.35
CA GLY A 86 -6.76 9.51 -8.13
C GLY A 86 -5.63 10.55 -8.01
N PHE A 87 -5.95 11.76 -7.53
CA PHE A 87 -5.01 12.87 -7.36
C PHE A 87 -5.57 13.95 -6.42
N PRO A 88 -4.72 14.79 -5.77
CA PRO A 88 -5.18 15.99 -5.09
C PRO A 88 -5.53 17.08 -6.12
N HIS A 89 -6.71 17.67 -6.00
CA HIS A 89 -7.22 18.70 -6.90
C HIS A 89 -7.49 20.01 -6.16
N LEU A 90 -6.86 21.11 -6.60
CA LEU A 90 -7.10 22.43 -6.06
C LEU A 90 -8.21 23.13 -6.86
N HIS A 91 -9.36 23.35 -6.23
CA HIS A 91 -10.49 24.02 -6.86
C HIS A 91 -10.96 25.20 -6.01
N LYS A 92 -10.92 26.41 -6.58
CA LYS A 92 -11.38 27.65 -5.92
C LYS A 92 -10.77 27.88 -4.53
N GLY A 93 -9.48 27.56 -4.38
CA GLY A 93 -8.73 27.75 -3.13
C GLY A 93 -8.95 26.64 -2.09
N GLU A 94 -9.68 25.59 -2.44
CA GLU A 94 -9.88 24.42 -1.58
C GLU A 94 -9.28 23.18 -2.22
N LEU A 95 -8.61 22.36 -1.41
CA LEU A 95 -7.99 21.12 -1.86
C LEU A 95 -8.96 19.95 -1.65
N TYR A 96 -9.04 19.05 -2.62
CA TYR A 96 -9.91 17.89 -2.59
C TYR A 96 -9.12 16.62 -2.90
N ASN A 97 -9.42 15.52 -2.20
CA ASN A 97 -9.05 14.19 -2.64
C ASN A 97 -9.98 13.81 -3.80
N ALA A 98 -9.43 13.66 -5.00
CA ALA A 98 -10.20 13.63 -6.22
C ALA A 98 -9.90 12.41 -7.09
N ALA A 99 -10.86 12.08 -7.95
CA ALA A 99 -10.71 11.09 -9.00
C ALA A 99 -11.17 11.69 -10.33
N ALA A 100 -10.35 11.58 -11.38
CA ALA A 100 -10.71 12.03 -12.73
C ALA A 100 -10.76 10.85 -13.69
N VAL A 101 -11.74 10.89 -14.61
CA VAL A 101 -11.81 9.99 -15.76
C VAL A 101 -11.36 10.74 -16.99
N LEU A 102 -10.29 10.27 -17.61
CA LEU A 102 -9.68 10.85 -18.79
C LEU A 102 -9.91 9.94 -20.00
N ARG A 103 -10.23 10.51 -21.16
CA ARG A 103 -10.30 9.77 -22.41
C ARG A 103 -10.04 10.70 -23.59
N ASP A 104 -9.14 10.32 -24.47
CA ASP A 104 -8.89 11.00 -25.75
C ASP A 104 -8.67 12.52 -25.62
N GLY A 105 -7.92 12.94 -24.58
CA GLY A 105 -7.63 14.35 -24.29
C GLY A 105 -8.70 15.10 -23.49
N GLU A 106 -9.83 14.47 -23.18
CA GLU A 106 -10.95 15.05 -22.44
C GLU A 106 -11.07 14.48 -21.02
N THR A 107 -11.68 15.27 -20.13
CA THR A 107 -12.08 14.83 -18.78
C THR A 107 -13.57 14.50 -18.80
N LEU A 108 -13.90 13.21 -18.79
CA LEU A 108 -15.29 12.72 -18.85
C LEU A 108 -16.04 12.90 -17.53
N ALA A 109 -15.32 12.76 -16.41
CA ALA A 109 -15.86 12.99 -15.08
C ALA A 109 -14.76 13.43 -14.12
N LEU A 110 -15.18 14.16 -13.10
CA LEU A 110 -14.36 14.57 -11.97
C LEU A 110 -15.19 14.37 -10.70
N TYR A 111 -14.63 13.65 -9.75
CA TYR A 111 -15.23 13.36 -8.46
C TYR A 111 -14.35 13.90 -7.34
N HIS A 112 -14.97 14.40 -6.28
CA HIS A 112 -14.32 14.80 -5.03
C HIS A 112 -14.86 13.90 -3.93
N LYS A 113 -13.98 13.28 -3.15
CA LYS A 113 -14.31 12.37 -2.02
C LYS A 113 -15.26 13.05 -1.04
N HIS A 114 -16.34 12.37 -0.65
CA HIS A 114 -17.36 12.96 0.24
C HIS A 114 -17.01 12.73 1.71
N LEU A 115 -16.61 11.52 2.06
CA LEU A 115 -16.32 11.11 3.42
C LEU A 115 -14.81 11.17 3.64
N LEU A 116 -14.38 12.09 4.51
CA LEU A 116 -12.97 12.28 4.85
C LEU A 116 -12.68 11.59 6.19
N PRO A 117 -11.95 10.45 6.21
CA PRO A 117 -11.58 9.79 7.45
C PRO A 117 -10.64 10.70 8.27
N ASN A 118 -10.88 10.75 9.57
CA ASN A 118 -10.07 11.54 10.52
C ASN A 118 -9.94 10.82 11.86
N TYR A 119 -9.62 9.53 11.79
CA TYR A 119 -9.51 8.61 12.91
C TYR A 119 -8.38 7.60 12.62
N SER A 120 -7.83 7.00 13.69
CA SER A 120 -6.71 6.05 13.58
C SER A 120 -5.54 6.67 12.81
N VAL A 121 -5.17 6.12 11.65
CA VAL A 121 -4.02 6.53 10.83
C VAL A 121 -4.36 7.65 9.82
N PHE A 122 -5.60 8.12 9.79
CA PHE A 122 -6.07 9.10 8.81
C PHE A 122 -6.34 10.47 9.43
N ASP A 123 -5.88 11.54 8.76
CA ASP A 123 -6.12 12.94 9.12
C ASP A 123 -6.61 13.77 7.92
N GLU A 124 -7.47 13.21 7.06
CA GLU A 124 -7.82 13.86 5.78
C GLU A 124 -8.52 15.21 5.94
N LYS A 125 -9.20 15.49 7.07
CA LYS A 125 -9.83 16.80 7.30
C LYS A 125 -8.82 17.91 7.58
N ARG A 126 -7.55 17.56 7.87
CA ARG A 126 -6.44 18.52 7.92
C ARG A 126 -6.16 19.10 6.54
N TYR A 127 -6.26 18.28 5.49
CA TYR A 127 -5.78 18.62 4.14
C TYR A 127 -6.91 18.94 3.17
N PHE A 128 -8.01 18.20 3.24
CA PHE A 128 -9.03 18.20 2.20
C PHE A 128 -10.37 18.76 2.65
N ARG A 129 -11.13 19.24 1.67
CA ARG A 129 -12.56 19.56 1.77
C ARG A 129 -13.38 18.42 1.19
N ALA A 130 -14.55 18.20 1.79
CA ALA A 130 -15.48 17.17 1.35
C ALA A 130 -16.20 17.61 0.07
N GLY A 131 -16.27 16.72 -0.91
CA GLY A 131 -17.18 16.82 -2.04
C GLY A 131 -18.64 16.64 -1.61
N SER A 132 -19.56 16.99 -2.51
CA SER A 132 -21.02 16.89 -2.24
C SER A 132 -21.84 16.42 -3.44
N ARG A 133 -21.23 16.24 -4.60
CA ARG A 133 -21.91 15.85 -5.84
C ARG A 133 -21.48 14.45 -6.27
N PRO A 134 -22.41 13.60 -6.73
CA PRO A 134 -22.02 12.37 -7.39
C PRO A 134 -21.37 12.68 -8.74
N ALA A 135 -20.52 11.77 -9.21
CA ALA A 135 -19.97 11.80 -10.56
C ALA A 135 -20.30 10.47 -11.25
N VAL A 136 -20.93 10.57 -12.41
CA VAL A 136 -21.30 9.43 -13.26
C VAL A 136 -20.86 9.77 -14.68
N PHE A 137 -20.23 8.82 -15.37
CA PHE A 137 -19.84 8.97 -16.78
C PHE A 137 -20.33 7.78 -17.59
N GLU A 138 -20.54 8.00 -18.89
CA GLU A 138 -20.89 6.92 -19.80
C GLU A 138 -19.62 6.22 -20.30
N LEU A 139 -19.53 4.92 -20.04
CA LEU A 139 -18.59 4.02 -20.69
C LEU A 139 -19.37 3.09 -21.62
N HIS A 140 -19.36 3.39 -22.91
CA HIS A 140 -19.86 2.46 -23.92
C HIS A 140 -21.33 2.03 -23.73
N GLY A 141 -22.18 2.97 -23.33
CA GLY A 141 -23.59 2.77 -23.02
C GLY A 141 -23.89 2.35 -21.58
N VAL A 142 -22.87 2.18 -20.73
CA VAL A 142 -23.02 1.90 -19.30
C VAL A 142 -22.72 3.14 -18.48
N GLN A 143 -23.63 3.51 -17.59
CA GLN A 143 -23.40 4.60 -16.64
C GLN A 143 -22.56 4.12 -15.46
N VAL A 144 -21.34 4.64 -15.32
CA VAL A 144 -20.39 4.25 -14.28
C VAL A 144 -20.27 5.37 -13.25
N GLY A 145 -20.63 5.06 -12.00
CA GLY A 145 -20.52 5.95 -10.85
C GLY A 145 -19.16 5.86 -10.17
N LEU A 146 -18.68 6.99 -9.65
CA LEU A 146 -17.40 7.08 -8.95
C LEU A 146 -17.60 7.29 -7.45
N THR A 147 -16.76 6.63 -6.66
CA THR A 147 -16.58 6.87 -5.21
C THR A 147 -15.10 6.68 -4.84
N VAL A 148 -14.66 7.26 -3.72
CA VAL A 148 -13.27 7.14 -3.26
C VAL A 148 -13.22 6.61 -1.83
N CYS A 149 -12.60 5.45 -1.65
CA CYS A 149 -12.32 4.79 -0.38
C CYS A 149 -13.45 4.86 0.65
N GLU A 150 -13.28 5.70 1.67
CA GLU A 150 -14.21 5.91 2.79
C GLU A 150 -15.66 6.12 2.35
N ASP A 151 -15.89 6.62 1.13
CA ASP A 151 -17.21 6.79 0.55
C ASP A 151 -18.05 5.50 0.49
N ILE A 152 -17.43 4.32 0.42
CA ILE A 152 -18.14 3.03 0.46
C ILE A 152 -18.54 2.62 1.88
N TRP A 153 -17.86 3.13 2.90
CA TRP A 153 -18.13 2.82 4.30
C TRP A 153 -19.42 3.48 4.78
N GLY A 154 -19.70 4.69 4.28
CA GLY A 154 -20.97 5.37 4.50
C GLY A 154 -22.06 5.00 3.50
N PRO A 155 -23.34 5.09 3.88
CA PRO A 155 -24.46 4.70 3.00
C PRO A 155 -24.76 5.71 1.88
N ALA A 156 -24.34 6.97 2.03
CA ALA A 156 -24.81 8.06 1.18
C ALA A 156 -24.13 8.15 -0.20
N PRO A 157 -22.79 8.11 -0.34
CA PRO A 157 -22.13 8.39 -1.62
C PRO A 157 -22.48 7.42 -2.74
N MET A 158 -22.40 6.11 -2.48
CA MET A 158 -22.79 5.09 -3.47
C MET A 158 -24.27 5.22 -3.87
N ALA A 159 -25.16 5.42 -2.89
CA ALA A 159 -26.58 5.60 -3.18
C ALA A 159 -26.87 6.89 -3.98
N GLN A 160 -26.08 7.96 -3.80
CA GLN A 160 -26.17 9.16 -4.64
C GLN A 160 -25.75 8.88 -6.09
N ALA A 161 -24.66 8.12 -6.29
CA ALA A 161 -24.22 7.74 -7.64
C ALA A 161 -25.29 6.90 -8.36
N VAL A 162 -25.90 5.94 -7.68
CA VAL A 162 -26.98 5.11 -8.24
C VAL A 162 -28.23 5.94 -8.54
N ARG A 163 -28.63 6.88 -7.66
CA ARG A 163 -29.72 7.83 -7.96
C ARG A 163 -29.41 8.75 -9.14
N ALA A 164 -28.15 9.06 -9.38
CA ALA A 164 -27.69 9.81 -10.55
C ALA A 164 -27.62 8.94 -11.83
N GLY A 165 -27.99 7.67 -11.76
CA GLY A 165 -28.11 6.77 -12.90
C GLY A 165 -27.00 5.73 -13.04
N ALA A 166 -26.07 5.63 -12.07
CA ALA A 166 -25.01 4.62 -12.13
C ALA A 166 -25.59 3.19 -12.15
N GLN A 167 -25.11 2.39 -13.10
CA GLN A 167 -25.40 0.96 -13.29
C GLN A 167 -24.25 0.06 -12.83
N LEU A 168 -23.09 0.67 -12.60
CA LEU A 168 -21.86 0.10 -12.05
C LEU A 168 -21.22 1.17 -11.17
N VAL A 169 -20.64 0.79 -10.03
CA VAL A 169 -19.85 1.72 -9.21
C VAL A 169 -18.40 1.28 -9.19
N VAL A 170 -17.49 2.21 -9.46
CA VAL A 170 -16.05 2.02 -9.30
C VAL A 170 -15.60 2.80 -8.07
N ASN A 171 -14.94 2.11 -7.15
CA ASN A 171 -14.41 2.66 -5.91
C ASN A 171 -12.88 2.49 -5.91
N ILE A 172 -12.15 3.61 -5.85
CA ILE A 172 -10.68 3.62 -5.80
C ILE A 172 -10.20 3.86 -4.38
N ASN A 173 -9.15 3.16 -3.95
CA ASN A 173 -8.78 3.06 -2.54
C ASN A 173 -7.28 3.14 -2.31
N ALA A 174 -6.92 3.70 -1.16
CA ALA A 174 -5.68 3.44 -0.46
C ALA A 174 -6.05 2.95 0.96
N SER A 175 -6.58 1.72 1.03
CA SER A 175 -7.04 1.11 2.28
C SER A 175 -5.90 0.29 2.89
N PRO A 176 -5.35 0.67 4.05
CA PRO A 176 -4.24 -0.03 4.68
C PRO A 176 -4.68 -1.38 5.27
N PHE A 177 -3.72 -2.28 5.39
CA PHE A 177 -3.88 -3.63 5.89
C PHE A 177 -4.04 -3.66 7.42
N HIS A 178 -4.94 -4.54 7.87
CA HIS A 178 -4.80 -5.29 9.11
C HIS A 178 -5.48 -6.65 8.93
N VAL A 179 -5.25 -7.58 9.85
CA VAL A 179 -5.62 -9.00 9.70
C VAL A 179 -7.07 -9.24 9.22
N ASP A 180 -8.04 -8.51 9.76
CA ASP A 180 -9.46 -8.67 9.41
C ASP A 180 -9.96 -7.74 8.29
N LYS A 181 -9.13 -6.83 7.76
CA LYS A 181 -9.59 -5.71 6.93
C LYS A 181 -10.25 -6.17 5.63
N GLN A 182 -9.78 -7.24 5.01
CA GLN A 182 -10.37 -7.74 3.76
C GLN A 182 -11.83 -8.21 3.96
N ALA A 183 -12.10 -8.93 5.06
CA ALA A 183 -13.44 -9.36 5.38
C ALA A 183 -14.37 -8.17 5.69
N GLU A 184 -13.85 -7.14 6.37
CA GLU A 184 -14.59 -5.89 6.61
C GLU A 184 -14.95 -5.16 5.31
N ARG A 185 -13.99 -5.02 4.37
CA ARG A 185 -14.24 -4.42 3.04
C ARG A 185 -15.37 -5.15 2.32
N GLU A 186 -15.31 -6.47 2.27
CA GLU A 186 -16.32 -7.31 1.62
C GLU A 186 -17.70 -7.20 2.28
N ALA A 187 -17.75 -7.16 3.61
CA ALA A 187 -18.99 -6.99 4.35
C ALA A 187 -19.65 -5.63 4.08
N VAL A 188 -18.85 -4.55 4.10
CA VAL A 188 -19.32 -3.19 3.84
C VAL A 188 -19.83 -3.06 2.41
N ILE A 189 -19.07 -3.54 1.40
CA ILE A 189 -19.50 -3.49 0.00
C ILE A 189 -20.83 -4.24 -0.18
N ARG A 190 -20.96 -5.42 0.44
CA ARG A 190 -22.20 -6.21 0.42
C ARG A 190 -23.37 -5.45 1.03
N GLU A 191 -23.16 -4.75 2.14
CA GLU A 191 -24.18 -3.90 2.77
C GLU A 191 -24.63 -2.77 1.84
N ARG A 192 -23.70 -2.12 1.13
CA ARG A 192 -24.05 -1.06 0.16
C ARG A 192 -24.82 -1.61 -1.03
N ILE A 193 -24.43 -2.76 -1.56
CA ILE A 193 -25.14 -3.43 -2.67
C ILE A 193 -26.56 -3.86 -2.27
N ALA A 194 -26.76 -4.32 -1.04
CA ALA A 194 -28.09 -4.66 -0.54
C ALA A 194 -29.06 -3.46 -0.56
N VAL A 195 -28.56 -2.24 -0.39
CA VAL A 195 -29.35 -0.99 -0.45
C VAL A 195 -29.46 -0.46 -1.88
N SER A 196 -28.40 -0.57 -2.67
CA SER A 196 -28.32 -0.07 -4.04
C SER A 196 -27.78 -1.16 -4.97
N PRO A 197 -28.65 -2.04 -5.52
CA PRO A 197 -28.25 -3.26 -6.23
C PRO A 197 -27.60 -3.01 -7.60
N VAL A 198 -26.34 -2.60 -7.59
CA VAL A 198 -25.47 -2.50 -8.77
C VAL A 198 -24.12 -3.16 -8.45
N PRO A 199 -23.39 -3.68 -9.45
CA PRO A 199 -22.06 -4.23 -9.21
C PRO A 199 -21.08 -3.15 -8.72
N VAL A 200 -20.08 -3.58 -7.95
CA VAL A 200 -19.00 -2.74 -7.43
C VAL A 200 -17.65 -3.29 -7.89
N VAL A 201 -16.83 -2.44 -8.48
CA VAL A 201 -15.41 -2.69 -8.75
C VAL A 201 -14.60 -1.88 -7.75
N TYR A 202 -13.84 -2.57 -6.91
CA TYR A 202 -13.04 -2.00 -5.82
C TYR A 202 -11.55 -2.19 -6.17
N VAL A 203 -10.84 -1.08 -6.38
CA VAL A 203 -9.40 -1.11 -6.71
C VAL A 203 -8.63 -0.48 -5.56
N ASN A 204 -7.65 -1.22 -5.03
CA ASN A 204 -6.85 -0.79 -3.91
C ASN A 204 -5.37 -0.68 -4.27
N MET A 205 -4.68 0.24 -3.59
CA MET A 205 -3.23 0.32 -3.60
C MET A 205 -2.60 -0.95 -3.01
N VAL A 206 -1.36 -1.25 -3.41
CA VAL A 206 -0.54 -2.29 -2.80
C VAL A 206 0.85 -1.73 -2.48
N GLY A 207 1.55 -2.29 -1.49
CA GLY A 207 2.90 -1.89 -1.12
C GLY A 207 3.00 -1.17 0.23
N GLY A 208 4.23 -1.02 0.72
CA GLY A 208 4.55 -0.33 1.98
C GLY A 208 4.77 1.16 1.80
N GLN A 209 4.30 1.96 2.76
CA GLN A 209 4.60 3.39 2.90
C GLN A 209 4.80 3.69 4.38
N ASP A 210 6.04 3.95 4.76
CA ASP A 210 6.46 4.16 6.15
C ASP A 210 5.89 3.09 7.09
N GLU A 211 4.99 3.43 8.01
CA GLU A 211 4.39 2.48 8.95
C GLU A 211 3.21 1.68 8.38
N LEU A 212 2.68 2.09 7.23
CA LEU A 212 1.51 1.46 6.61
C LEU A 212 1.91 0.45 5.55
N VAL A 213 1.11 -0.60 5.43
CA VAL A 213 1.16 -1.52 4.29
C VAL A 213 -0.21 -1.55 3.65
N PHE A 214 -0.27 -1.37 2.34
CA PHE A 214 -1.45 -1.58 1.52
C PHE A 214 -1.37 -2.98 0.93
N ASP A 215 -2.39 -3.79 1.16
CA ASP A 215 -2.44 -5.19 0.78
C ASP A 215 -2.98 -5.42 -0.64
N GLY A 216 -3.48 -4.39 -1.33
CA GLY A 216 -4.20 -4.60 -2.58
C GLY A 216 -5.51 -5.34 -2.30
N GLY A 217 -5.62 -6.58 -2.77
CA GLY A 217 -6.85 -7.38 -2.60
C GLY A 217 -8.03 -6.79 -3.37
N SER A 218 -7.76 -6.11 -4.49
CA SER A 218 -8.78 -5.51 -5.35
C SER A 218 -9.84 -6.55 -5.73
N LEU A 219 -11.12 -6.19 -5.70
CA LEU A 219 -12.21 -7.16 -5.83
C LEU A 219 -13.39 -6.63 -6.64
N VAL A 220 -14.18 -7.56 -7.17
CA VAL A 220 -15.40 -7.25 -7.92
C VAL A 220 -16.58 -8.03 -7.35
N MET A 221 -17.63 -7.30 -6.99
CA MET A 221 -18.85 -7.86 -6.43
C MET A 221 -20.04 -7.59 -7.36
N ASP A 222 -20.86 -8.61 -7.62
CA ASP A 222 -22.06 -8.47 -8.46
C ASP A 222 -23.20 -7.76 -7.72
N ALA A 223 -24.29 -7.45 -8.44
CA ALA A 223 -25.46 -6.80 -7.88
C ALA A 223 -26.24 -7.64 -6.85
N GLN A 224 -25.84 -8.88 -6.59
CA GLN A 224 -26.38 -9.76 -5.54
C GLN A 224 -25.43 -9.86 -4.33
N GLY A 225 -24.31 -9.15 -4.36
CA GLY A 225 -23.30 -9.16 -3.31
C GLY A 225 -22.34 -10.36 -3.42
N ARG A 226 -22.34 -11.13 -4.50
CA ARG A 226 -21.39 -12.26 -4.65
C ARG A 226 -20.06 -11.73 -5.17
N ILE A 227 -18.97 -12.18 -4.54
CA ILE A 227 -17.61 -11.88 -5.02
C ILE A 227 -17.41 -12.70 -6.29
N THR A 228 -17.21 -12.01 -7.39
CA THR A 228 -16.96 -12.62 -8.69
C THR A 228 -15.48 -12.77 -8.97
N GLN A 229 -14.66 -11.88 -8.42
CA GLN A 229 -13.21 -11.84 -8.61
C GLN A 229 -12.55 -11.20 -7.39
N ARG A 230 -11.34 -11.66 -7.05
CA ARG A 230 -10.48 -11.05 -6.03
C ARG A 230 -9.02 -11.25 -6.42
N ALA A 231 -8.30 -10.15 -6.60
CA ALA A 231 -6.87 -10.12 -6.87
C ALA A 231 -6.09 -10.65 -5.66
N PRO A 232 -4.89 -11.24 -5.86
CA PRO A 232 -4.00 -11.59 -4.77
C PRO A 232 -3.61 -10.37 -3.93
N ALA A 233 -3.41 -10.60 -2.64
CA ALA A 233 -2.91 -9.61 -1.72
C ALA A 233 -1.38 -9.49 -1.85
N PHE A 234 -0.83 -8.31 -1.57
CA PHE A 234 0.61 -8.01 -1.59
C PHE A 234 1.31 -8.20 -2.95
N GLU A 235 0.53 -8.36 -4.03
CA GLU A 235 1.04 -8.53 -5.39
C GLU A 235 0.62 -7.37 -6.29
N GLU A 236 1.59 -6.59 -6.75
CA GLU A 236 1.36 -5.58 -7.78
C GLU A 236 1.00 -6.22 -9.12
N GLY A 237 -0.04 -5.71 -9.79
CA GLY A 237 -0.46 -6.26 -11.06
C GLY A 237 -1.62 -5.53 -11.72
N LEU A 238 -1.89 -5.95 -12.96
CA LEU A 238 -3.03 -5.52 -13.75
C LEU A 238 -4.02 -6.68 -13.87
N TYR A 239 -5.14 -6.58 -13.15
CA TYR A 239 -6.17 -7.63 -13.10
C TYR A 239 -7.35 -7.23 -13.98
N LEU A 240 -8.00 -8.18 -14.63
CA LEU A 240 -9.07 -7.88 -15.60
C LEU A 240 -10.42 -8.36 -15.09
N THR A 241 -11.40 -7.47 -15.10
CA THR A 241 -12.80 -7.85 -14.97
C THR A 241 -13.54 -7.65 -16.28
N ARG A 242 -14.31 -8.68 -16.65
CA ARG A 242 -15.17 -8.64 -17.83
C ARG A 242 -16.61 -8.50 -17.37
N LEU A 243 -17.33 -7.57 -17.97
CA LEU A 243 -18.71 -7.26 -17.64
C LEU A 243 -19.60 -7.55 -18.84
N ARG A 244 -20.65 -8.34 -18.64
CA ARG A 244 -21.71 -8.52 -19.62
C ARG A 244 -22.72 -7.38 -19.47
N VAL A 245 -22.93 -6.63 -20.55
CA VAL A 245 -23.92 -5.56 -20.62
C VAL A 245 -25.17 -6.09 -21.33
N GLY A 246 -26.24 -6.23 -20.55
CA GLY A 246 -27.53 -6.73 -21.01
C GLY A 246 -28.65 -5.69 -20.85
N ARG A 247 -29.86 -6.08 -21.27
CA ARG A 247 -31.07 -5.23 -21.10
C ARG A 247 -31.47 -5.06 -19.63
N THR A 248 -31.06 -6.01 -18.78
CA THR A 248 -31.41 -6.09 -17.36
C THR A 248 -30.34 -5.47 -16.45
N GLY A 249 -29.22 -4.98 -17.00
CA GLY A 249 -28.14 -4.36 -16.23
C GLY A 249 -26.75 -4.83 -16.65
N VAL A 250 -25.79 -4.58 -15.76
CA VAL A 250 -24.38 -4.95 -15.88
C VAL A 250 -24.13 -6.15 -14.97
N GLU A 251 -23.51 -7.20 -15.51
CA GLU A 251 -23.17 -8.42 -14.76
C GLU A 251 -21.67 -8.70 -14.90
N PRO A 252 -20.89 -8.65 -13.81
CA PRO A 252 -19.50 -9.10 -13.84
C PRO A 252 -19.42 -10.61 -14.05
N LEU A 253 -18.52 -11.04 -14.94
CA LEU A 253 -18.25 -12.44 -15.18
C LEU A 253 -17.36 -13.01 -14.06
N PRO A 254 -17.66 -14.21 -13.53
CA PRO A 254 -16.80 -14.86 -12.56
C PRO A 254 -15.38 -15.07 -13.09
N ASP A 255 -14.40 -14.91 -12.21
CA ASP A 255 -12.99 -15.21 -12.41
C ASP A 255 -12.39 -15.69 -11.08
N THR A 256 -11.07 -15.70 -10.97
CA THR A 256 -10.32 -16.15 -9.82
C THR A 256 -10.66 -15.31 -8.59
N VAL A 257 -10.91 -15.99 -7.48
CA VAL A 257 -11.09 -15.39 -6.16
C VAL A 257 -9.97 -15.92 -5.28
N THR A 258 -8.88 -15.16 -5.17
CA THR A 258 -7.73 -15.55 -4.36
C THR A 258 -8.12 -15.71 -2.89
N GLU A 259 -7.61 -16.72 -2.20
CA GLU A 259 -7.89 -16.93 -0.77
C GLU A 259 -7.13 -15.94 0.12
N THR A 260 -7.64 -15.72 1.33
CA THR A 260 -7.01 -14.91 2.36
C THR A 260 -6.64 -15.79 3.54
N ASP A 261 -5.36 -15.83 3.90
CA ASP A 261 -4.87 -16.47 5.11
C ASP A 261 -4.39 -15.38 6.07
N GLY A 262 -4.93 -15.36 7.29
CA GLY A 262 -4.63 -14.33 8.27
C GLY A 262 -3.16 -14.31 8.71
N LEU A 263 -2.56 -15.48 8.96
CA LEU A 263 -1.17 -15.54 9.43
C LEU A 263 -0.19 -15.34 8.27
N ALA A 264 -0.44 -15.98 7.13
CA ALA A 264 0.38 -15.75 5.94
C ALA A 264 0.29 -14.29 5.48
N GLY A 265 -0.90 -13.67 5.57
CA GLY A 265 -1.10 -12.25 5.27
C GLY A 265 -0.32 -11.32 6.20
N ILE A 266 -0.27 -11.61 7.51
CA ILE A 266 0.58 -10.85 8.45
C ILE A 266 2.05 -10.95 8.04
N TYR A 267 2.55 -12.15 7.76
CA TYR A 267 3.94 -12.34 7.34
C TYR A 267 4.25 -11.59 6.04
N GLN A 268 3.38 -11.69 5.02
CA GLN A 268 3.54 -10.97 3.76
C GLN A 268 3.46 -9.44 3.92
N ALA A 269 2.66 -8.94 4.86
CA ALA A 269 2.65 -7.52 5.19
C ALA A 269 4.01 -7.06 5.73
N LEU A 270 4.62 -7.82 6.64
CA LEU A 270 5.95 -7.52 7.18
C LEU A 270 7.03 -7.56 6.10
N VAL A 271 7.02 -8.59 5.24
CA VAL A 271 7.93 -8.72 4.10
C VAL A 271 7.78 -7.54 3.13
N THR A 272 6.54 -7.17 2.80
CA THR A 272 6.24 -6.04 1.91
C THR A 272 6.72 -4.72 2.51
N GLY A 273 6.44 -4.48 3.79
CA GLY A 273 6.88 -3.27 4.50
C GLY A 273 8.41 -3.12 4.48
N VAL A 274 9.15 -4.18 4.80
CA VAL A 274 10.62 -4.16 4.79
C VAL A 274 11.17 -3.94 3.38
N ARG A 275 10.65 -4.67 2.37
CA ARG A 275 11.09 -4.55 0.98
C ARG A 275 10.92 -3.12 0.49
N ASP A 276 9.71 -2.58 0.63
CA ASP A 276 9.38 -1.27 0.10
C ASP A 276 10.10 -0.16 0.86
N TYR A 277 10.25 -0.25 2.19
CA TYR A 277 11.01 0.74 2.95
C TYR A 277 12.46 0.83 2.46
N ILE A 278 13.11 -0.32 2.24
CA ILE A 278 14.50 -0.39 1.79
C ILE A 278 14.64 0.07 0.34
N ASP A 279 13.81 -0.44 -0.58
CA ASP A 279 13.94 -0.17 -2.01
C ASP A 279 13.50 1.26 -2.37
N LYS A 280 12.40 1.76 -1.78
CA LYS A 280 11.92 3.14 -2.03
C LYS A 280 12.87 4.20 -1.50
N ASN A 281 13.55 3.92 -0.39
CA ASN A 281 14.60 4.80 0.15
C ASN A 281 16.00 4.50 -0.43
N ARG A 282 16.12 3.54 -1.35
CA ARG A 282 17.35 3.18 -2.07
C ARG A 282 18.50 2.73 -1.17
N PHE A 283 18.17 2.02 -0.08
CA PHE A 283 19.18 1.38 0.74
C PHE A 283 19.75 0.13 0.05
N ALA A 284 21.05 -0.12 0.24
CA ALA A 284 21.72 -1.27 -0.37
C ALA A 284 21.24 -2.63 0.21
N GLY A 285 20.80 -2.64 1.46
CA GLY A 285 20.39 -3.84 2.18
C GLY A 285 20.08 -3.54 3.64
N ALA A 286 20.04 -4.58 4.46
CA ALA A 286 19.74 -4.50 5.89
C ALA A 286 20.83 -5.17 6.74
N ILE A 287 21.06 -4.61 7.93
CA ILE A 287 21.91 -5.21 8.96
C ILE A 287 21.02 -5.50 10.17
N VAL A 288 21.10 -6.72 10.69
CA VAL A 288 20.26 -7.16 11.82
C VAL A 288 21.15 -7.76 12.90
N GLY A 289 20.95 -7.31 14.14
CA GLY A 289 21.55 -7.96 15.31
C GLY A 289 20.88 -9.31 15.55
N LEU A 290 21.62 -10.41 15.46
CA LEU A 290 21.09 -11.76 15.63
C LEU A 290 21.50 -12.32 16.99
N SER A 291 20.53 -12.48 17.89
CA SER A 291 20.79 -12.87 19.28
C SER A 291 20.71 -14.37 19.55
N GLY A 292 20.18 -15.16 18.60
CA GLY A 292 19.74 -16.54 18.82
C GLY A 292 18.33 -16.66 19.42
N GLY A 293 17.69 -15.53 19.75
CA GLY A 293 16.29 -15.47 20.16
C GLY A 293 15.32 -15.34 18.99
N ILE A 294 14.07 -15.77 19.23
CA ILE A 294 13.00 -15.86 18.22
C ILE A 294 12.69 -14.53 17.52
N ASP A 295 12.77 -13.39 18.22
CA ASP A 295 12.42 -12.09 17.64
C ASP A 295 13.41 -11.68 16.54
N SER A 296 14.72 -11.80 16.83
CA SER A 296 15.75 -11.52 15.83
C SER A 296 15.76 -12.57 14.72
N ALA A 297 15.44 -13.82 15.04
CA ALA A 297 15.33 -14.90 14.06
C ALA A 297 14.25 -14.58 13.00
N LEU A 298 13.03 -14.29 13.48
CA LEU A 298 11.92 -13.87 12.62
C LEU A 298 12.28 -12.63 11.80
N THR A 299 12.95 -11.65 12.41
CA THR A 299 13.38 -10.42 11.72
C THR A 299 14.36 -10.71 10.57
N VAL A 300 15.33 -11.62 10.77
CA VAL A 300 16.28 -12.00 9.72
C VAL A 300 15.58 -12.79 8.60
N ALA A 301 14.66 -13.69 8.95
CA ALA A 301 13.86 -14.42 7.97
C ALA A 301 13.03 -13.46 7.08
N ILE A 302 12.32 -12.50 7.70
CA ILE A 302 11.57 -11.48 6.97
C ILE A 302 12.49 -10.65 6.06
N ALA A 303 13.65 -10.22 6.56
CA ALA A 303 14.60 -9.45 5.78
C ALA A 303 15.15 -10.24 4.57
N ALA A 304 15.43 -11.53 4.76
CA ALA A 304 15.89 -12.42 3.70
C ALA A 304 14.82 -12.61 2.60
N ASP A 305 13.56 -12.82 2.97
CA ASP A 305 12.44 -12.93 2.02
C ASP A 305 12.11 -11.60 1.33
N ALA A 306 12.31 -10.48 2.03
CA ALA A 306 12.06 -9.15 1.50
C ALA A 306 13.09 -8.74 0.46
N LEU A 307 14.38 -8.95 0.75
CA LEU A 307 15.50 -8.34 0.02
C LEU A 307 16.35 -9.35 -0.76
N GLY A 308 16.21 -10.64 -0.47
CA GLY A 308 17.17 -11.68 -0.86
C GLY A 308 18.35 -11.76 0.11
N PRO A 309 18.93 -12.95 0.31
CA PRO A 309 19.93 -13.19 1.35
C PRO A 309 21.23 -12.40 1.14
N ASP A 310 21.59 -12.09 -0.11
CA ASP A 310 22.80 -11.32 -0.46
C ASP A 310 22.77 -9.88 0.05
N ARG A 311 21.57 -9.34 0.34
CA ARG A 311 21.36 -7.97 0.85
C ARG A 311 21.15 -7.92 2.36
N VAL A 312 21.34 -9.04 3.07
CA VAL A 312 21.14 -9.13 4.52
C VAL A 312 22.43 -9.53 5.22
N HIS A 313 22.80 -8.76 6.25
CA HIS A 313 23.94 -9.04 7.11
C HIS A 313 23.50 -9.21 8.56
N ALA A 314 23.54 -10.46 9.04
CA ALA A 314 23.31 -10.81 10.43
C ALA A 314 24.59 -10.67 11.27
N VAL A 315 24.49 -10.01 12.42
CA VAL A 315 25.62 -9.75 13.32
C VAL A 315 25.32 -10.28 14.72
N MET A 316 26.08 -11.30 15.14
CA MET A 316 26.05 -11.80 16.51
C MET A 316 27.05 -11.02 17.37
N MET A 317 26.59 -10.50 18.52
CA MET A 317 27.38 -9.63 19.39
C MET A 317 27.45 -10.16 20.83
N PRO A 318 28.25 -11.21 21.08
CA PRO A 318 28.26 -11.90 22.35
C PRO A 318 28.94 -11.07 23.45
N SER A 319 28.37 -11.15 24.65
CA SER A 319 28.99 -10.75 25.90
C SER A 319 29.52 -11.98 26.66
N PRO A 320 30.27 -11.80 27.76
CA PRO A 320 30.71 -12.92 28.60
C PRO A 320 29.56 -13.78 29.17
N TYR A 321 28.33 -13.27 29.15
CA TYR A 321 27.14 -13.97 29.63
C TYR A 321 26.33 -14.66 28.52
N THR A 322 26.76 -14.53 27.26
CA THR A 322 26.08 -15.18 26.13
C THR A 322 26.32 -16.69 26.16
N SER A 323 25.25 -17.48 26.06
CA SER A 323 25.35 -18.94 26.05
C SER A 323 25.85 -19.48 24.72
N ASP A 324 26.47 -20.67 24.75
CA ASP A 324 26.92 -21.37 23.54
C ASP A 324 25.74 -21.71 22.62
N MET A 325 24.59 -22.09 23.19
CA MET A 325 23.36 -22.35 22.43
C MET A 325 22.93 -21.14 21.59
N SER A 326 22.96 -19.92 22.15
CA SER A 326 22.60 -18.72 21.38
C SER A 326 23.54 -18.44 20.22
N LEU A 327 24.83 -18.80 20.35
CA LEU A 327 25.82 -18.69 19.28
C LEU A 327 25.58 -19.73 18.18
N GLU A 328 25.27 -20.96 18.57
CA GLU A 328 24.98 -22.08 17.67
C GLU A 328 23.69 -21.81 16.87
N ASP A 329 22.61 -21.42 17.54
CA ASP A 329 21.31 -21.14 16.92
C ASP A 329 21.41 -19.99 15.92
N ALA A 330 22.05 -18.88 16.30
CA ALA A 330 22.25 -17.72 15.42
C ALA A 330 23.06 -18.08 14.17
N ARG A 331 24.07 -18.95 14.31
CA ARG A 331 24.87 -19.41 13.16
C ARG A 331 24.07 -20.34 12.27
N ALA A 332 23.38 -21.32 12.86
CA ALA A 332 22.59 -22.31 12.11
C ALA A 332 21.49 -21.64 11.28
N GLU A 333 20.80 -20.66 11.83
CA GLU A 333 19.80 -19.88 11.10
C GLU A 333 20.42 -19.07 9.95
N ALA A 334 21.52 -18.37 10.21
CA ALA A 334 22.15 -17.57 9.18
C ALA A 334 22.66 -18.43 8.01
N GLU A 335 23.19 -19.62 8.30
CA GLU A 335 23.59 -20.62 7.31
C GLU A 335 22.37 -21.16 6.53
N ALA A 336 21.27 -21.47 7.21
CA ALA A 336 20.05 -21.99 6.58
C ALA A 336 19.41 -20.96 5.63
N LEU A 337 19.42 -19.68 6.00
CA LEU A 337 18.92 -18.58 5.18
C LEU A 337 19.92 -18.11 4.12
N GLY A 338 21.19 -18.51 4.22
CA GLY A 338 22.26 -18.10 3.31
C GLY A 338 22.67 -16.63 3.45
N VAL A 339 22.34 -15.98 4.57
CA VAL A 339 22.67 -14.56 4.81
C VAL A 339 24.12 -14.40 5.27
N ARG A 340 24.71 -13.23 5.02
CA ARG A 340 26.05 -12.93 5.54
C ARG A 340 26.00 -12.93 7.07
N TYR A 341 26.92 -13.65 7.71
CA TYR A 341 27.02 -13.73 9.16
C TYR A 341 28.39 -13.25 9.67
N SER A 342 28.39 -12.50 10.76
CA SER A 342 29.63 -12.14 11.46
C SER A 342 29.44 -12.11 12.98
N THR A 343 30.52 -12.33 13.71
CA THR A 343 30.52 -12.26 15.17
C THR A 343 31.48 -11.17 15.65
N ILE A 344 31.01 -10.26 16.52
CA ILE A 344 31.80 -9.18 17.09
C ILE A 344 31.56 -9.14 18.61
N SER A 345 32.55 -9.57 19.40
CA SER A 345 32.41 -9.55 20.87
C SER A 345 32.32 -8.12 21.40
N ILE A 346 31.43 -7.91 22.38
CA ILE A 346 31.27 -6.61 23.05
C ILE A 346 32.06 -6.49 24.36
N ALA A 347 32.71 -7.57 24.82
CA ALA A 347 33.30 -7.65 26.15
C ALA A 347 34.27 -6.50 26.43
N GLN A 348 35.26 -6.27 25.57
CA GLN A 348 36.26 -5.22 25.77
C GLN A 348 35.68 -3.80 25.79
N THR A 349 34.66 -3.55 24.98
CA THR A 349 34.00 -2.23 24.91
C THR A 349 33.16 -1.98 26.15
N VAL A 350 32.41 -2.99 26.60
CA VAL A 350 31.63 -2.94 27.84
C VAL A 350 32.56 -2.74 29.04
N ASP A 351 33.62 -3.52 29.16
CA ASP A 351 34.62 -3.40 30.24
C ASP A 351 35.28 -2.01 30.26
N SER A 352 35.44 -1.38 29.09
CA SER A 352 36.00 -0.03 29.01
C SER A 352 35.02 1.04 29.49
N ILE A 353 33.73 0.87 29.22
CA ILE A 353 32.69 1.77 29.72
C ILE A 353 32.49 1.55 31.24
N GLU A 354 32.41 0.31 31.71
CA GLU A 354 32.28 -0.01 33.14
C GLU A 354 33.47 0.57 33.93
N ARG A 355 34.70 0.46 33.42
CA ARG A 355 35.88 1.08 34.06
C ARG A 355 35.82 2.60 34.08
N ALA A 356 35.31 3.23 33.04
CA ALA A 356 35.16 4.69 33.00
C ALA A 356 34.10 5.21 33.99
N LEU A 357 33.13 4.36 34.36
CA LEU A 357 32.06 4.67 35.32
C LEU A 357 32.34 4.16 36.74
N ALA A 358 33.49 3.51 36.96
CA ALA A 358 33.77 2.78 38.21
C ALA A 358 33.68 3.67 39.46
N ASP A 359 34.27 4.87 39.40
CA ASP A 359 34.25 5.80 40.54
C ASP A 359 32.83 6.29 40.85
N GLU A 360 32.04 6.60 39.81
CA GLU A 360 30.65 7.06 39.93
C GLU A 360 29.71 5.96 40.44
N PHE A 361 30.03 4.68 40.18
CA PHE A 361 29.23 3.54 40.61
C PHE A 361 29.65 2.99 41.98
N THR A 362 30.60 3.64 42.67
CA THR A 362 31.09 3.19 43.98
C THR A 362 29.94 3.01 44.98
N GLY A 363 29.81 1.80 45.53
CA GLY A 363 28.77 1.46 46.51
C GLY A 363 27.41 1.08 45.91
N SER A 364 27.26 1.15 44.58
CA SER A 364 26.06 0.66 43.88
C SER A 364 26.15 -0.85 43.62
N SER A 365 25.00 -1.52 43.63
CA SER A 365 24.86 -2.91 43.18
C SER A 365 24.61 -2.94 41.67
N ARG A 366 25.16 -3.96 40.99
CA ARG A 366 24.89 -4.23 39.58
C ARG A 366 23.37 -4.40 39.36
N ASP A 367 22.83 -3.72 38.36
CA ASP A 367 21.40 -3.74 38.03
C ASP A 367 21.17 -3.64 36.50
N ALA A 368 20.00 -3.16 36.08
CA ALA A 368 19.68 -2.97 34.67
C ALA A 368 20.65 -2.00 33.97
N THR A 369 21.42 -1.19 34.70
CA THR A 369 22.38 -0.23 34.16
C THR A 369 23.46 -0.94 33.35
N GLU A 370 24.09 -1.99 33.87
CA GLU A 370 25.13 -2.73 33.16
C GLU A 370 24.59 -3.56 31.99
N GLU A 371 23.36 -4.06 32.08
CA GLU A 371 22.66 -4.71 30.96
C GLU A 371 22.38 -3.71 29.84
N ASN A 372 21.93 -2.50 30.20
CA ASN A 372 21.68 -1.43 29.25
C ASN A 372 22.97 -0.93 28.57
N ILE A 373 24.13 -0.96 29.25
CA ILE A 373 25.43 -0.68 28.61
C ILE A 373 25.69 -1.68 27.48
N GLN A 374 25.49 -2.98 27.73
CA GLN A 374 25.66 -4.02 26.70
C GLN A 374 24.75 -3.77 25.49
N ALA A 375 23.47 -3.46 25.71
CA ALA A 375 22.52 -3.16 24.64
C ALA A 375 22.95 -1.94 23.81
N ARG A 376 23.41 -0.86 24.46
CA ARG A 376 23.88 0.35 23.78
C ARG A 376 25.14 0.12 22.96
N VAL A 377 26.09 -0.66 23.47
CA VAL A 377 27.31 -1.03 22.73
C VAL A 377 26.95 -1.79 21.45
N ARG A 378 26.00 -2.73 21.51
CA ARG A 378 25.49 -3.43 20.31
C ARG A 378 24.89 -2.46 19.29
N GLY A 379 24.06 -1.52 19.75
CA GLY A 379 23.50 -0.47 18.89
C GLY A 379 24.59 0.37 18.20
N VAL A 380 25.63 0.79 18.94
CA VAL A 380 26.76 1.54 18.37
C VAL A 380 27.49 0.74 17.29
N LEU A 381 27.74 -0.55 17.51
CA LEU A 381 28.41 -1.41 16.52
C LEU A 381 27.57 -1.57 15.25
N LEU A 382 26.26 -1.82 15.37
CA LEU A 382 25.36 -1.94 14.22
C LEU A 382 25.28 -0.62 13.43
N MET A 383 25.19 0.51 14.12
CA MET A 383 25.17 1.83 13.45
C MET A 383 26.50 2.14 12.77
N ALA A 384 27.63 1.77 13.38
CA ALA A 384 28.94 1.94 12.76
C ALA A 384 29.08 1.09 11.48
N LEU A 385 28.55 -0.14 11.48
CA LEU A 385 28.46 -0.96 10.28
C LEU A 385 27.48 -0.36 9.26
N SER A 386 26.32 0.16 9.68
CA SER A 386 25.36 0.80 8.77
C SER A 386 25.92 2.06 8.09
N ASN A 387 26.84 2.78 8.74
CA ASN A 387 27.47 3.97 8.17
C ASN A 387 28.60 3.67 7.16
N LYS A 388 29.10 2.44 7.09
CA LYS A 388 30.23 2.05 6.24
C LYS A 388 29.84 0.99 5.22
#